data_AF-A0A0N1PAT1-F1
#
_entry.id   AF-A0A0N1PAT1-F1
#
_cell.length_a   1.000
_cell.length_b   1.000
_cell.length_c   1.000
_cell.angle_alpha   90.00
_cell.angle_beta   90.00
_cell.angle_gamma   90.00
#
_symmetry.space_group_name_H-M   'P 1'
#
loop_
_entity.id
_entity.type
_entity.pdbx_description
1 polymer ?
#
loop_
_entity_poly.entity_id
_entity_poly.type
_entity_poly.pdbx_seq_one_letter_code
_entity_poly.pdbx_strand_id
1 'polypeptide(L)'
;MKTIAGERAGDGDVGTKLSGGEGAEKVVNTKEGFGQESKTAPARSLIRAEEIAEGSVPISVYRRYAVACGGLASWVGVFGLHAITEVGIVSPSVWLSVWASELLGFSGSMNLTIYLACTAVAIIGHPLRRFSLYPVMRVGCTSLHSSLLRSVSSGTMAFFDTTPHGRLLNRFSQDLNRIDEDLEVNVVYFLNRSCTVLSTIAVMVYTQWQMLFPLAICGYLYYRLMVFYTAANRCIRRHESVANSPVLTTLSNILSGRWTIQAYGVGPPLLQAGLQRLDHLFSCMYTRTTGQHWLAVRVELLSNIVISAVAFVAIVTLKWSGGDVPASRVGLLSLSMTMAMKVSLLLNDTITLAAQAEADMNSVERVLHYTDNIEHESTQKDIAA
;
A
#
# COMPACT_ATOMS: atom_id res chain seq x y z
N MET A 1 -14.13 20.06 -42.49
CA MET A 1 -15.19 20.87 -43.13
C MET A 1 -14.79 22.33 -42.97
N LYS A 2 -14.34 22.97 -44.08
CA LYS A 2 -13.81 24.36 -44.26
C LYS A 2 -12.53 24.65 -43.44
N THR A 3 -11.30 24.75 -43.96
CA THR A 3 -10.72 25.30 -45.21
C THR A 3 -11.04 26.77 -45.46
N ILE A 4 -9.98 27.60 -45.49
CA ILE A 4 -9.60 28.69 -46.42
C ILE A 4 -8.25 29.20 -45.84
N ALA A 5 -7.06 28.85 -46.37
CA ALA A 5 -6.42 29.33 -47.61
C ALA A 5 -6.33 30.87 -47.66
N GLY A 6 -5.22 31.54 -47.95
CA GLY A 6 -3.91 31.18 -48.49
C GLY A 6 -2.99 32.40 -48.27
N GLU A 7 -1.90 32.64 -49.00
CA GLU A 7 -1.37 32.05 -50.22
C GLU A 7 0.04 32.66 -50.41
N ARG A 8 1.04 31.80 -50.73
CA ARG A 8 2.19 31.93 -51.69
C ARG A 8 3.03 33.22 -51.74
N ALA A 9 4.26 33.30 -52.25
CA ALA A 9 5.24 32.49 -52.99
C ALA A 9 6.58 33.30 -52.89
N GLY A 10 7.77 32.87 -53.30
CA GLY A 10 8.22 31.80 -54.20
C GLY A 10 9.63 31.33 -53.82
N ASP A 11 10.03 30.12 -54.23
CA ASP A 11 10.69 29.78 -55.51
C ASP A 11 12.15 30.28 -55.52
N GLY A 12 13.21 29.51 -55.75
CA GLY A 12 13.41 28.19 -56.32
C GLY A 12 14.84 28.15 -56.92
N ASP A 13 15.41 26.95 -57.09
CA ASP A 13 16.69 26.59 -57.74
C ASP A 13 18.02 26.88 -57.00
N VAL A 14 19.09 26.05 -56.91
CA VAL A 14 19.55 24.68 -57.27
C VAL A 14 21.02 24.81 -57.77
N GLY A 15 21.95 24.10 -57.11
CA GLY A 15 23.29 23.69 -57.60
C GLY A 15 24.35 24.80 -57.78
N THR A 16 25.66 24.65 -57.55
CA THR A 16 26.55 23.47 -57.56
C THR A 16 27.94 23.87 -57.00
N LYS A 17 28.58 22.96 -56.23
CA LYS A 17 30.03 22.74 -55.92
C LYS A 17 30.98 23.94 -55.73
N LEU A 18 31.78 23.89 -54.65
CA LEU A 18 33.25 23.99 -54.70
C LEU A 18 33.91 23.45 -53.41
N SER A 19 35.16 23.04 -53.58
CA SER A 19 36.06 22.23 -52.75
C SER A 19 36.72 23.00 -51.59
N GLY A 20 37.07 22.28 -50.50
CA GLY A 20 38.31 22.47 -49.75
C GLY A 20 38.22 23.03 -48.32
N GLY A 21 38.89 22.36 -47.38
CA GLY A 21 39.52 23.00 -46.21
C GLY A 21 38.94 22.72 -44.82
N GLU A 22 39.51 21.70 -44.15
CA GLU A 22 39.99 21.64 -42.75
C GLU A 22 39.14 22.08 -41.53
N GLY A 23 39.24 21.25 -40.47
CA GLY A 23 38.90 21.58 -39.06
C GLY A 23 37.88 20.60 -38.44
N ALA A 24 38.32 19.40 -38.01
CA ALA A 24 38.39 18.98 -36.60
C ALA A 24 37.13 19.30 -35.77
N GLU A 25 36.38 18.36 -35.19
CA GLU A 25 36.83 17.33 -34.25
C GLU A 25 35.68 16.31 -34.03
N LYS A 26 35.99 15.01 -34.11
CA LYS A 26 35.06 13.91 -33.82
C LYS A 26 35.16 13.54 -32.33
N VAL A 27 34.08 13.71 -31.58
CA VAL A 27 33.94 13.10 -30.24
C VAL A 27 33.49 11.65 -30.43
N VAL A 28 34.42 10.71 -30.23
CA VAL A 28 34.13 9.28 -30.07
C VAL A 28 34.48 8.87 -28.64
N ASN A 29 33.46 8.28 -28.02
CA ASN A 29 33.42 7.56 -26.76
C ASN A 29 34.50 6.46 -26.69
N THR A 30 35.13 6.21 -25.53
CA THR A 30 35.32 4.87 -24.91
C THR A 30 36.06 4.98 -23.56
N LYS A 31 35.64 4.13 -22.62
CA LYS A 31 36.10 3.90 -21.25
C LYS A 31 37.57 3.42 -21.15
N GLU A 32 38.24 3.75 -20.04
CA GLU A 32 38.86 2.85 -19.03
C GLU A 32 40.07 3.47 -18.31
N GLY A 33 40.14 3.27 -16.99
CA GLY A 33 41.40 2.91 -16.31
C GLY A 33 42.21 3.96 -15.55
N PHE A 34 42.19 3.81 -14.22
CA PHE A 34 43.23 4.16 -13.22
C PHE A 34 43.43 5.62 -12.78
N GLY A 35 42.91 5.90 -11.57
CA GLY A 35 43.52 6.80 -10.60
C GLY A 35 43.43 6.16 -9.21
N GLN A 36 44.56 5.65 -8.71
CA GLN A 36 44.72 5.29 -7.31
C GLN A 36 44.58 6.54 -6.45
N GLU A 37 43.44 6.73 -5.79
CA GLU A 37 43.36 7.64 -4.65
C GLU A 37 43.82 6.91 -3.38
N SER A 38 44.91 7.46 -2.85
CA SER A 38 45.46 7.32 -1.51
C SER A 38 44.43 6.84 -0.47
N LYS A 39 44.78 5.75 0.22
CA LYS A 39 44.21 5.38 1.52
C LYS A 39 44.57 6.43 2.57
N THR A 40 43.88 7.56 2.57
CA THR A 40 43.69 8.35 3.79
C THR A 40 42.64 7.61 4.61
N ALA A 41 43.01 7.21 5.83
CA ALA A 41 42.07 6.64 6.79
C ALA A 41 40.81 7.52 6.85
N PRO A 42 39.59 6.96 6.77
CA PRO A 42 38.41 7.77 6.92
C PRO A 42 38.49 8.45 8.28
N ALA A 43 38.36 9.78 8.31
CA ALA A 43 38.08 10.49 9.54
C ALA A 43 36.96 9.72 10.24
N ARG A 44 37.26 9.17 11.42
CA ARG A 44 36.42 8.22 12.13
C ARG A 44 35.14 8.95 12.53
N SER A 45 34.15 8.98 11.63
CA SER A 45 32.83 9.56 11.89
C SER A 45 32.26 8.79 13.07
N LEU A 46 32.22 9.43 14.24
CA LEU A 46 31.60 8.89 15.44
C LEU A 46 30.10 8.62 15.20
N ILE A 47 29.50 9.32 14.24
CA ILE A 47 28.10 9.16 13.87
C ILE A 47 27.93 7.89 13.05
N ARG A 48 27.20 6.91 13.60
CA ARG A 48 26.77 5.71 12.85
C ARG A 48 25.83 6.13 11.70
N ALA A 49 26.08 5.60 10.50
CA ALA A 49 25.17 5.74 9.37
C ALA A 49 23.77 5.23 9.73
N GLU A 50 22.73 5.85 9.17
CA GLU A 50 21.34 5.48 9.46
C GLU A 50 21.03 4.09 8.91
N GLU A 51 20.40 3.25 9.74
CA GLU A 51 19.88 1.95 9.34
C GLU A 51 18.62 2.17 8.50
N ILE A 52 18.76 2.05 7.19
CA ILE A 52 17.65 1.96 6.26
C ILE A 52 17.27 0.47 6.20
N ALA A 53 16.12 0.11 6.76
CA ALA A 53 15.57 -1.23 6.59
C ALA A 53 15.25 -1.44 5.11
N GLU A 54 16.09 -2.19 4.40
CA GLU A 54 15.85 -2.63 3.03
C GLU A 54 15.26 -4.05 3.05
N GLY A 55 14.00 -4.21 2.65
CA GLY A 55 13.37 -5.53 2.52
C GLY A 55 11.98 -5.62 3.15
N SER A 56 11.48 -6.84 3.30
CA SER A 56 10.25 -7.16 4.03
C SER A 56 10.52 -7.28 5.52
N VAL A 57 9.59 -6.84 6.36
CA VAL A 57 9.72 -6.94 7.82
C VAL A 57 9.81 -8.41 8.24
N PRO A 58 10.81 -8.82 9.05
CA PRO A 58 10.95 -10.21 9.45
C PRO A 58 9.80 -10.65 10.37
N ILE A 59 9.35 -11.89 10.22
CA ILE A 59 8.24 -12.46 11.02
C ILE A 59 8.49 -12.42 12.54
N SER A 60 9.75 -12.34 12.96
CA SER A 60 10.15 -12.18 14.36
C SER A 60 9.63 -10.86 14.96
N VAL A 61 9.60 -9.77 14.18
CA VAL A 61 9.08 -8.46 14.61
C VAL A 61 7.59 -8.56 14.88
N TYR A 62 6.82 -9.16 13.96
CA TYR A 62 5.39 -9.40 14.14
C TYR A 62 5.10 -10.23 15.41
N ARG A 63 5.88 -11.30 15.64
CA ARG A 63 5.73 -12.13 16.85
C ARG A 63 6.02 -11.34 18.12
N ARG A 64 7.08 -10.53 18.14
CA ARG A 64 7.44 -9.71 19.31
C ARG A 64 6.41 -8.63 19.59
N TYR A 65 5.90 -7.98 18.54
CA TYR A 65 4.79 -7.05 18.68
C TYR A 65 3.54 -7.74 19.24
N ALA A 66 3.19 -8.92 18.72
CA ALA A 66 2.06 -9.68 19.22
C ALA A 66 2.21 -10.09 20.71
N VAL A 67 3.43 -10.42 21.14
CA VAL A 67 3.73 -10.67 22.56
C VAL A 67 3.60 -9.39 23.40
N ALA A 68 4.10 -8.26 22.92
CA ALA A 68 3.96 -6.97 23.59
C ALA A 68 2.49 -6.55 23.76
N CYS A 69 1.60 -6.91 22.83
CA CYS A 69 0.16 -6.65 22.90
C CYS A 69 -0.62 -7.54 23.90
N GLY A 70 0.06 -8.37 24.69
CA GLY A 70 -0.59 -9.30 25.65
C GLY A 70 -0.57 -10.77 25.22
N GLY A 71 0.20 -11.12 24.19
CA GLY A 71 0.49 -12.51 23.83
C GLY A 71 -0.60 -13.19 23.00
N LEU A 72 -0.43 -14.49 22.81
CA LEU A 72 -1.24 -15.29 21.88
C LEU A 72 -2.74 -15.32 22.28
N ALA A 73 -3.04 -15.35 23.57
CA ALA A 73 -4.42 -15.42 24.06
C ALA A 73 -5.27 -14.21 23.62
N SER A 74 -4.71 -12.99 23.72
CA SER A 74 -5.37 -11.76 23.28
C SER A 74 -5.69 -11.78 21.78
N TRP A 75 -4.73 -12.21 20.95
CA TRP A 75 -4.92 -12.30 19.51
C TRP A 75 -5.92 -13.40 19.12
N VAL A 76 -5.89 -14.56 19.78
CA VAL A 76 -6.89 -15.61 19.57
C VAL A 76 -8.30 -15.09 19.89
N GLY A 77 -8.46 -14.32 20.97
CA GLY A 77 -9.72 -13.65 21.30
C GLY A 77 -10.18 -12.68 20.21
N VAL A 78 -9.28 -11.83 19.71
CA VAL A 78 -9.56 -10.89 18.60
C VAL A 78 -10.00 -11.64 17.35
N PHE A 79 -9.25 -12.65 16.91
CA PHE A 79 -9.57 -13.42 15.70
C PHE A 79 -10.91 -14.18 15.86
N GLY A 80 -11.14 -14.78 17.02
CA GLY A 80 -12.40 -15.46 17.33
C GLY A 80 -13.60 -14.51 17.25
N LEU A 81 -13.48 -13.32 17.84
CA LEU A 81 -14.53 -12.29 17.77
C LEU A 81 -14.74 -11.78 16.34
N HIS A 82 -13.67 -11.57 15.56
CA HIS A 82 -13.77 -11.19 14.15
C HIS A 82 -14.51 -12.25 13.34
N ALA A 83 -14.22 -13.53 13.56
CA ALA A 83 -14.92 -14.64 12.91
C ALA A 83 -16.41 -14.67 13.25
N ILE A 84 -16.77 -14.57 14.55
CA ILE A 84 -18.17 -14.56 14.99
C ILE A 84 -18.95 -13.37 14.41
N THR A 85 -18.35 -12.18 14.48
CA THR A 85 -18.97 -10.97 13.94
C THR A 85 -19.08 -11.02 12.41
N GLU A 86 -18.16 -11.71 11.72
CA GLU A 86 -18.22 -11.86 10.25
C GLU A 86 -19.42 -12.70 9.83
N VAL A 87 -19.73 -13.77 10.56
CA VAL A 87 -20.94 -14.56 10.35
C VAL A 87 -22.17 -13.65 10.47
N GLY A 88 -22.23 -12.80 11.51
CA GLY A 88 -23.30 -11.83 11.69
C GLY A 88 -23.42 -10.81 10.56
N ILE A 89 -22.29 -10.32 10.02
CA ILE A 89 -22.27 -9.33 8.92
C ILE A 89 -22.72 -9.93 7.59
N VAL A 90 -22.42 -11.20 7.33
CA VAL A 90 -22.79 -11.89 6.09
C VAL A 90 -24.23 -12.40 6.13
N SER A 91 -24.74 -12.69 7.34
CA SER A 91 -26.07 -13.27 7.58
C SER A 91 -27.22 -12.52 6.88
N PRO A 92 -27.31 -11.17 6.89
CA PRO A 92 -28.37 -10.45 6.16
C PRO A 92 -28.40 -10.74 4.67
N SER A 93 -27.23 -10.88 4.02
CA SER A 93 -27.14 -11.14 2.58
C SER A 93 -27.59 -12.57 2.25
N VAL A 94 -27.20 -13.53 3.08
CA VAL A 94 -27.65 -14.93 2.96
C VAL A 94 -29.14 -15.04 3.25
N TRP A 95 -29.63 -14.36 4.28
CA TRP A 95 -31.04 -14.35 4.63
C TRP A 95 -31.90 -13.74 3.53
N LEU A 96 -31.45 -12.66 2.91
CA LEU A 96 -32.15 -12.05 1.79
C LEU A 96 -32.27 -13.02 0.60
N SER A 97 -31.26 -13.85 0.36
CA SER A 97 -31.29 -14.90 -0.65
C SER A 97 -32.31 -16.01 -0.32
N VAL A 98 -32.41 -16.42 0.95
CA VAL A 98 -33.41 -17.37 1.44
C VAL A 98 -34.83 -16.80 1.37
N TRP A 99 -35.01 -15.53 1.73
CA TRP A 99 -36.29 -14.85 1.67
C TRP A 99 -36.76 -14.65 0.23
N ALA A 100 -35.90 -14.18 -0.66
CA ALA A 100 -36.21 -13.97 -2.08
C ALA A 100 -36.57 -15.25 -2.84
N SER A 101 -36.15 -16.41 -2.31
CA SER A 101 -36.43 -17.71 -2.89
C SER A 101 -37.61 -18.45 -2.23
N GLU A 102 -38.26 -17.83 -1.25
CA GLU A 102 -39.35 -18.41 -0.44
C GLU A 102 -39.02 -19.81 0.13
N LEU A 103 -37.73 -20.12 0.33
CA LEU A 103 -37.25 -21.48 0.63
C LEU A 103 -37.86 -22.07 1.91
N LEU A 104 -38.10 -21.24 2.92
CA LEU A 104 -38.64 -21.65 4.22
C LEU A 104 -40.14 -21.39 4.38
N GLY A 105 -40.79 -20.74 3.41
CA GLY A 105 -42.24 -20.47 3.44
C GLY A 105 -42.72 -19.61 4.62
N PHE A 106 -41.83 -18.87 5.29
CA PHE A 106 -42.20 -18.01 6.41
C PHE A 106 -43.06 -16.82 5.99
N SER A 107 -43.89 -16.31 6.92
CA SER A 107 -44.68 -15.11 6.67
C SER A 107 -43.77 -13.90 6.38
N GLY A 108 -44.28 -12.94 5.59
CA GLY A 108 -43.51 -11.73 5.25
C GLY A 108 -43.04 -10.95 6.48
N SER A 109 -43.86 -10.90 7.54
CA SER A 109 -43.50 -10.26 8.81
C SER A 109 -42.38 -11.00 9.55
N MET A 110 -42.36 -12.34 9.52
CA MET A 110 -41.29 -13.13 10.13
C MET A 110 -39.96 -12.98 9.36
N ASN A 111 -40.00 -13.03 8.02
CA ASN A 111 -38.81 -12.82 7.19
C ASN A 111 -38.20 -11.42 7.40
N LEU A 112 -39.04 -10.38 7.47
CA LEU A 112 -38.60 -9.03 7.76
C LEU A 112 -37.98 -8.93 9.16
N THR A 113 -38.60 -9.55 10.17
CA THR A 113 -38.09 -9.55 11.54
C THR A 113 -36.71 -10.19 11.63
N ILE A 114 -36.51 -11.34 10.98
CA ILE A 114 -35.21 -12.02 10.95
C ILE A 114 -34.17 -11.19 10.20
N TYR A 115 -34.53 -10.59 9.06
CA TYR A 115 -33.64 -9.69 8.31
C TYR A 115 -33.20 -8.49 9.17
N LEU A 116 -34.13 -7.84 9.86
CA LEU A 116 -33.84 -6.72 10.76
C LEU A 116 -32.97 -7.14 11.94
N ALA A 117 -33.22 -8.32 12.54
CA ALA A 117 -32.41 -8.86 13.62
C ALA A 117 -30.97 -9.14 13.16
N CYS A 118 -30.77 -9.79 12.01
CA CYS A 118 -29.45 -10.01 11.42
C CYS A 118 -28.74 -8.69 11.12
N THR A 119 -29.47 -7.70 10.61
CA THR A 119 -28.91 -6.38 10.30
C THR A 119 -28.49 -5.64 11.57
N ALA A 120 -29.28 -5.71 12.63
CA ALA A 120 -28.92 -5.13 13.93
C ALA A 120 -27.64 -5.76 14.50
N VAL A 121 -27.49 -7.09 14.41
CA VAL A 121 -26.25 -7.79 14.80
C VAL A 121 -25.06 -7.31 13.97
N ALA A 122 -25.23 -7.15 12.65
CA ALA A 122 -24.17 -6.65 11.77
C ALA A 122 -23.74 -5.21 12.14
N ILE A 123 -24.70 -4.33 12.43
CA ILE A 123 -24.45 -2.94 12.85
C ILE A 123 -23.64 -2.90 14.16
N ILE A 124 -24.00 -3.74 15.13
CA ILE A 124 -23.28 -3.82 16.42
C ILE A 124 -21.91 -4.51 16.26
N GLY A 125 -21.79 -5.44 15.32
CA GLY A 125 -20.57 -6.22 15.07
C GLY A 125 -19.38 -5.37 14.63
N HIS A 126 -19.59 -4.38 13.76
CA HIS A 126 -18.52 -3.49 13.26
C HIS A 126 -17.78 -2.70 14.37
N PRO A 127 -18.45 -1.91 15.24
CA PRO A 127 -17.76 -1.19 16.31
C PRO A 127 -17.14 -2.15 17.32
N LEU A 128 -17.78 -3.30 17.59
CA LEU A 128 -17.27 -4.29 18.54
C LEU A 128 -15.87 -4.81 18.15
N ARG A 129 -15.59 -4.97 16.85
CA ARG A 129 -14.24 -5.33 16.36
C ARG A 129 -13.19 -4.30 16.74
N ARG A 130 -13.46 -3.00 16.50
CA ARG A 130 -12.55 -1.91 16.88
C ARG A 130 -12.37 -1.85 18.40
N PHE A 131 -13.46 -1.94 19.16
CA PHE A 131 -13.42 -1.95 20.62
C PHE A 131 -12.62 -3.12 21.19
N SER A 132 -12.59 -4.27 20.51
CA SER A 132 -11.79 -5.43 20.95
C SER A 132 -10.29 -5.29 20.65
N LEU A 133 -9.94 -4.70 19.49
CA LEU A 133 -8.56 -4.64 19.03
C LEU A 133 -7.80 -3.44 19.64
N TYR A 134 -8.48 -2.30 19.80
CA TYR A 134 -7.92 -1.09 20.39
C TYR A 134 -7.18 -1.33 21.73
N PRO A 135 -7.79 -1.98 22.75
CA PRO A 135 -7.10 -2.20 24.03
C PRO A 135 -5.88 -3.11 23.90
N VAL A 136 -5.95 -4.13 23.04
CA VAL A 136 -4.84 -5.07 22.79
C VAL A 136 -3.65 -4.33 22.19
N MET A 137 -3.88 -3.51 21.16
CA MET A 137 -2.81 -2.74 20.53
C MET A 137 -2.29 -1.63 21.45
N ARG A 138 -3.15 -0.99 22.25
CA ARG A 138 -2.75 0.01 23.24
C ARG A 138 -1.80 -0.56 24.31
N VAL A 139 -2.02 -1.80 24.75
CA VAL A 139 -1.07 -2.50 25.64
C VAL A 139 0.28 -2.69 24.93
N GLY A 140 0.26 -3.06 23.64
CA GLY A 140 1.46 -3.16 22.81
C GLY A 140 2.24 -1.84 22.73
N CYS A 141 1.56 -0.75 22.41
CA CYS A 141 2.13 0.59 22.34
C CYS A 141 2.77 1.03 23.66
N THR A 142 2.03 0.91 24.77
CA THR A 142 2.54 1.28 26.10
C THR A 142 3.72 0.41 26.54
N SER A 143 3.70 -0.89 26.21
CA SER A 143 4.80 -1.82 26.46
C SER A 143 6.04 -1.45 25.63
N LEU A 144 5.88 -1.17 24.34
CA LEU A 144 6.97 -0.76 23.46
C LEU A 144 7.57 0.58 23.88
N HIS A 145 6.74 1.59 24.14
CA HIS A 145 7.20 2.90 24.63
C HIS A 145 8.00 2.72 25.93
N SER A 146 7.48 1.95 26.89
CA SER A 146 8.16 1.72 28.17
C SER A 146 9.48 0.97 28.01
N SER A 147 9.53 -0.01 27.11
CA SER A 147 10.74 -0.79 26.83
C SER A 147 11.80 0.05 26.13
N LEU A 148 11.39 0.85 25.14
CA LEU A 148 12.25 1.81 24.46
C LEU A 148 12.82 2.83 25.43
N LEU A 149 11.97 3.44 26.27
CA LEU A 149 12.39 4.42 27.27
C LEU A 149 13.39 3.83 28.26
N ARG A 150 13.13 2.63 28.78
CA ARG A 150 14.05 1.94 29.70
C ARG A 150 15.39 1.65 29.02
N SER A 151 15.37 1.06 27.83
CA SER A 151 16.58 0.73 27.07
C SER A 151 17.44 1.97 26.79
N VAL A 152 16.83 3.03 26.27
CA VAL A 152 17.53 4.28 25.99
C VAL A 152 18.06 4.93 27.28
N SER A 153 17.26 4.96 28.35
CA SER A 153 17.68 5.60 29.62
C SER A 153 18.84 4.90 30.31
N SER A 154 19.06 3.63 30.00
CA SER A 154 20.17 2.82 30.52
C SER A 154 21.28 2.65 29.50
N GLY A 155 21.26 3.33 28.35
CA GLY A 155 22.30 3.24 27.33
C GLY A 155 23.62 3.87 27.77
N THR A 156 24.74 3.32 27.30
CA THR A 156 26.08 3.87 27.56
C THR A 156 26.28 5.28 27.01
N MET A 157 27.16 6.06 27.63
CA MET A 157 27.57 7.37 27.09
C MET A 157 28.06 7.27 25.62
N ALA A 158 28.74 6.18 25.26
CA ALA A 158 29.18 5.92 23.89
C ALA A 158 28.00 5.82 22.89
N PHE A 159 26.86 5.28 23.29
CA PHE A 159 25.65 5.27 22.47
C PHE A 159 25.14 6.70 22.21
N PHE A 160 25.15 7.57 23.22
CA PHE A 160 24.69 8.95 23.09
C PHE A 160 25.66 9.82 22.27
N ASP A 161 26.97 9.57 22.37
CA ASP A 161 27.98 10.28 21.58
C ASP A 161 27.98 9.87 20.09
N THR A 162 27.58 8.63 19.79
CA THR A 162 27.55 8.09 18.42
C THR A 162 26.19 8.21 17.74
N THR A 163 25.12 8.47 18.50
CA THR A 163 23.74 8.58 17.99
C THR A 163 23.30 10.04 17.96
N PRO A 164 22.95 10.60 16.79
CA PRO A 164 22.44 11.97 16.71
C PRO A 164 21.15 12.14 17.52
N HIS A 165 21.08 13.21 18.33
CA HIS A 165 19.90 13.54 19.14
C HIS A 165 18.60 13.59 18.32
N GLY A 166 18.65 14.12 17.09
CA GLY A 166 17.49 14.16 16.19
C GLY A 166 16.96 12.78 15.78
N ARG A 167 17.83 11.77 15.70
CA ARG A 167 17.44 10.38 15.42
C ARG A 167 16.64 9.80 16.57
N LEU A 168 17.12 10.02 17.80
CA LEU A 168 16.42 9.56 19.00
C LEU A 168 15.06 10.25 19.13
N LEU A 169 15.01 11.56 18.87
CA LEU A 169 13.75 12.32 18.85
C LEU A 169 12.76 11.78 17.81
N ASN A 170 13.22 11.43 16.60
CA ASN A 170 12.37 10.84 15.58
C ASN A 170 11.81 9.46 15.99
N ARG A 171 12.55 8.67 16.79
CA ARG A 171 12.03 7.39 17.33
C ARG A 171 10.90 7.63 18.33
N PHE A 172 11.09 8.55 19.28
CA PHE A 172 10.07 8.86 20.29
C PHE A 172 8.88 9.66 19.76
N SER A 173 9.06 10.40 18.66
CA SER A 173 7.96 11.17 18.05
C SER A 173 7.33 10.41 16.89
N GLN A 174 8.00 10.37 15.74
CA GLN A 174 7.40 9.93 14.49
C GLN A 174 7.13 8.43 14.44
N ASP A 175 8.05 7.60 14.93
CA ASP A 175 7.86 6.15 14.89
C ASP A 175 6.83 5.67 15.92
N LEU A 176 6.86 6.21 17.14
CA LEU A 176 5.81 5.91 18.13
C LEU A 176 4.44 6.43 17.66
N ASN A 177 4.34 7.62 17.07
CA ASN A 177 3.07 8.12 16.53
C ASN A 177 2.51 7.19 15.44
N ARG A 178 3.36 6.67 14.54
CA ARG A 178 2.93 5.69 13.53
C ARG A 178 2.42 4.39 14.16
N ILE A 179 3.06 3.93 15.23
CA ILE A 179 2.64 2.71 15.93
C ILE A 179 1.31 2.93 16.65
N ASP A 180 1.10 4.12 17.22
CA ASP A 180 -0.06 4.46 18.02
C ASP A 180 -1.30 4.79 17.19
N GLU A 181 -1.13 5.48 16.05
CA GLU A 181 -2.24 5.96 15.21
C GLU A 181 -2.40 5.12 13.93
N ASP A 182 -1.38 5.12 13.06
CA ASP A 182 -1.48 4.58 11.71
C ASP A 182 -1.57 3.05 11.69
N LEU A 183 -0.68 2.37 12.44
CA LEU A 183 -0.62 0.91 12.49
C LEU A 183 -1.93 0.32 13.02
N GLU A 184 -2.51 0.93 14.05
CA GLU A 184 -3.76 0.48 14.65
C GLU A 184 -4.93 0.57 13.68
N VAL A 185 -5.01 1.66 12.93
CA VAL A 185 -6.02 1.88 11.89
C VAL A 185 -5.85 0.88 10.75
N ASN A 186 -4.64 0.72 10.23
CA ASN A 186 -4.36 -0.15 9.11
C ASN A 186 -4.56 -1.63 9.45
N VAL A 187 -4.17 -2.09 10.64
CA VAL A 187 -4.40 -3.46 11.09
C VAL A 187 -5.89 -3.76 11.24
N VAL A 188 -6.69 -2.86 11.84
CA VAL A 188 -8.14 -3.06 11.94
C VAL A 188 -8.79 -3.18 10.57
N TYR A 189 -8.47 -2.28 9.64
CA TYR A 189 -9.03 -2.34 8.30
C TYR A 189 -8.57 -3.56 7.53
N PHE A 190 -7.29 -3.95 7.65
CA PHE A 190 -6.73 -5.14 7.03
C PHE A 190 -7.45 -6.41 7.52
N LEU A 191 -7.64 -6.57 8.83
CA LEU A 191 -8.34 -7.72 9.40
C LEU A 191 -9.81 -7.77 8.97
N ASN A 192 -10.48 -6.61 8.97
CA ASN A 192 -11.86 -6.50 8.50
C ASN A 192 -11.98 -6.92 7.02
N ARG A 193 -11.16 -6.34 6.15
CA ARG A 193 -11.18 -6.65 4.71
C ARG A 193 -10.82 -8.12 4.44
N SER A 194 -9.83 -8.66 5.14
CA SER A 194 -9.45 -10.07 5.03
C SER A 194 -10.60 -11.00 5.42
N CYS A 195 -11.30 -10.72 6.52
CA CYS A 195 -12.47 -11.51 6.94
C CYS A 195 -13.59 -11.43 5.88
N THR A 196 -13.86 -10.24 5.34
CA THR A 196 -14.87 -10.05 4.30
C THR A 196 -14.52 -10.75 2.99
N VAL A 197 -13.25 -10.76 2.58
CA VAL A 197 -12.80 -11.53 1.41
C VAL A 197 -13.03 -13.03 1.65
N LEU A 198 -12.60 -13.55 2.79
CA LEU A 198 -12.76 -14.96 3.14
C LEU A 198 -14.23 -15.38 3.18
N SER A 199 -15.08 -14.56 3.78
CA SER A 199 -16.51 -14.86 3.89
C SER A 199 -17.23 -14.77 2.54
N THR A 200 -16.87 -13.79 1.70
CA THR A 200 -17.37 -13.66 0.32
C THR A 200 -17.00 -14.89 -0.50
N ILE A 201 -15.74 -15.33 -0.44
CA ILE A 201 -15.28 -16.55 -1.11
C ILE A 201 -15.99 -17.78 -0.56
N ALA A 202 -16.17 -17.89 0.76
CA ALA A 202 -16.86 -19.02 1.38
C ALA A 202 -18.33 -19.13 0.90
N VAL A 203 -19.06 -18.01 0.83
CA VAL A 203 -20.42 -17.96 0.29
C VAL A 203 -20.43 -18.34 -1.20
N MET A 204 -19.47 -17.86 -1.99
CA MET A 204 -19.35 -18.24 -3.40
C MET A 204 -19.08 -19.73 -3.58
N VAL A 205 -18.20 -20.33 -2.77
CA VAL A 205 -17.91 -21.77 -2.82
C VAL A 205 -19.11 -22.60 -2.41
N TYR A 206 -19.83 -22.18 -1.36
CA TYR A 206 -21.05 -22.85 -0.91
C TYR A 206 -22.15 -22.82 -1.97
N THR A 207 -22.31 -21.70 -2.68
CA THR A 207 -23.35 -21.52 -3.70
C THR A 207 -23.00 -22.18 -5.03
N GLN A 208 -21.76 -22.02 -5.51
CA GLN A 208 -21.28 -22.54 -6.78
C GLN A 208 -19.79 -22.91 -6.73
N TRP A 209 -19.49 -24.13 -6.27
CA TRP A 209 -18.11 -24.61 -6.17
C TRP A 209 -17.32 -24.60 -7.50
N GLN A 210 -18.01 -24.70 -8.65
CA GLN A 210 -17.41 -24.63 -9.99
C GLN A 210 -16.72 -23.28 -10.27
N MET A 211 -17.04 -22.24 -9.50
CA MET A 211 -16.40 -20.91 -9.57
C MET A 211 -14.94 -20.90 -9.13
N LEU A 212 -14.49 -21.92 -8.40
CA LEU A 212 -13.08 -22.02 -7.98
C LEU A 212 -12.12 -22.06 -9.17
N PHE A 213 -12.52 -22.66 -10.29
CA PHE A 213 -11.68 -22.77 -11.48
C PHE A 213 -11.40 -21.41 -12.16
N PRO A 214 -12.42 -20.63 -12.59
CA PRO A 214 -12.17 -19.30 -13.16
C PRO A 214 -11.53 -18.36 -12.13
N LEU A 215 -11.89 -18.46 -10.84
CA LEU A 215 -11.27 -17.67 -9.79
C LEU A 215 -9.77 -17.96 -9.63
N ALA A 216 -9.35 -19.23 -9.68
CA ALA A 216 -7.94 -19.61 -9.59
C ALA A 216 -7.13 -19.09 -10.78
N ILE A 217 -7.66 -19.19 -12.00
CA ILE A 217 -7.00 -18.69 -13.21
C ILE A 217 -6.87 -17.16 -13.15
N CYS A 218 -7.97 -16.45 -12.85
CA CYS A 218 -7.96 -14.99 -12.71
C CYS A 218 -7.06 -14.55 -11.55
N GLY A 219 -7.02 -15.28 -10.44
CA GLY A 219 -6.13 -15.03 -9.32
C GLY A 219 -4.65 -15.17 -9.69
N TYR A 220 -4.29 -16.19 -10.47
CA TYR A 220 -2.93 -16.32 -10.99
C TYR A 220 -2.55 -15.17 -11.94
N LEU A 221 -3.44 -14.79 -12.87
CA LEU A 221 -3.22 -13.66 -13.76
C LEU A 221 -3.08 -12.35 -12.98
N TYR A 222 -3.92 -12.15 -11.97
CA TYR A 222 -3.85 -11.01 -11.07
C TYR A 222 -2.50 -10.93 -10.35
N TYR A 223 -2.02 -12.05 -9.79
CA TYR A 223 -0.72 -12.12 -9.13
C TYR A 223 0.41 -11.72 -10.08
N ARG A 224 0.44 -12.27 -11.31
CA ARG A 224 1.43 -11.92 -12.32
C ARG A 224 1.40 -10.44 -12.69
N LEU A 225 0.20 -9.88 -12.82
CA LEU A 225 -0.01 -8.47 -13.14
C LEU A 225 0.49 -7.57 -12.00
N MET A 226 0.23 -7.94 -10.75
CA MET A 226 0.69 -7.23 -9.57
C MET A 226 2.21 -7.23 -9.43
N VAL A 227 2.87 -8.36 -9.66
CA VAL A 227 4.34 -8.44 -9.65
C VAL A 227 4.95 -7.50 -10.69
N PHE A 228 4.42 -7.50 -11.91
CA PHE A 228 4.87 -6.60 -12.97
C PHE A 228 4.63 -5.12 -12.62
N TYR A 229 3.40 -4.78 -12.20
CA TYR A 229 3.04 -3.41 -11.83
C TYR A 229 3.92 -2.89 -10.68
N THR A 230 4.17 -3.72 -9.67
CA THR A 230 4.96 -3.32 -8.50
C THR A 230 6.42 -3.06 -8.88
N ALA A 231 6.99 -3.84 -9.80
CA ALA A 231 8.33 -3.58 -10.34
C ALA A 231 8.39 -2.24 -11.09
N ALA A 232 7.42 -1.98 -11.98
CA ALA A 232 7.37 -0.73 -12.74
C ALA A 232 7.13 0.50 -11.82
N ASN A 233 6.18 0.39 -10.89
CA ASN A 233 5.80 1.46 -9.97
C ASN A 233 6.97 1.84 -9.05
N ARG A 234 7.80 0.88 -8.62
CA ARG A 234 9.04 1.17 -7.86
C ARG A 234 9.99 2.07 -8.65
N CYS A 235 10.25 1.77 -9.93
CA CYS A 235 11.10 2.60 -10.77
C CYS A 235 10.51 4.00 -10.99
N ILE A 236 9.20 4.10 -11.25
CA ILE A 236 8.51 5.39 -11.43
C ILE A 236 8.61 6.23 -10.16
N ARG A 237 8.31 5.65 -8.99
CA ARG A 237 8.43 6.34 -7.69
C ARG A 237 9.85 6.81 -7.40
N ARG A 238 10.86 6.04 -7.80
CA ARG A 238 12.27 6.45 -7.67
C ARG A 238 12.56 7.68 -8.52
N HIS A 239 12.13 7.70 -9.79
CA HIS A 239 12.29 8.88 -10.65
C HIS A 239 11.54 10.10 -10.11
N GLU A 240 10.31 9.93 -9.62
CA GLU A 240 9.51 10.99 -8.99
C GLU A 240 10.24 11.58 -7.76
N SER A 241 10.78 10.73 -6.89
CA SER A 241 11.54 11.16 -5.72
C SER A 241 12.79 11.98 -6.09
N VAL A 242 13.54 11.53 -7.10
CA VAL A 242 14.72 12.25 -7.60
C VAL A 242 14.34 13.58 -8.26
N ALA A 243 13.22 13.64 -8.99
CA ALA A 243 12.74 14.87 -9.62
C ALA A 243 12.22 15.92 -8.61
N ASN A 244 11.77 15.49 -7.43
CA ASN A 244 11.20 16.39 -6.41
C ASN A 244 12.26 17.24 -5.69
N SER A 245 13.43 16.67 -5.38
CA SER A 245 14.50 17.36 -4.63
C SER A 245 14.97 18.69 -5.27
N PRO A 246 15.24 18.76 -6.59
CA PRO A 246 15.62 20.00 -7.26
C PRO A 246 14.56 21.09 -7.19
N VAL A 247 13.26 20.74 -7.22
CA VAL A 247 12.15 21.71 -7.13
C VAL A 247 12.18 22.40 -5.77
N LEU A 248 12.25 21.62 -4.68
CA LEU A 248 12.31 22.13 -3.31
C LEU A 248 13.57 22.99 -3.09
N THR A 249 14.70 22.54 -3.61
CA THR A 249 15.97 23.28 -3.51
C THR A 249 15.88 24.63 -4.24
N THR A 250 15.27 24.66 -5.44
CA THR A 250 15.08 25.90 -6.21
C THR A 250 14.20 26.88 -5.44
N LEU A 251 13.10 26.39 -4.86
CA LEU A 251 12.20 27.20 -4.06
C LEU A 251 12.91 27.81 -2.85
N SER A 252 13.70 27.00 -2.12
CA SER A 252 14.52 27.48 -1.00
C SER A 252 15.49 28.58 -1.44
N ASN A 253 16.21 28.38 -2.55
CA ASN A 253 17.16 29.36 -3.08
C ASN A 253 16.48 30.67 -3.53
N ILE A 254 15.27 30.60 -4.09
CA ILE A 254 14.49 31.79 -4.46
C ILE A 254 14.07 32.57 -3.21
N LEU A 255 13.60 31.88 -2.17
CA LEU A 255 13.16 32.51 -0.92
C LEU A 255 14.33 33.19 -0.19
N SER A 256 15.48 32.52 -0.08
CA SER A 256 16.68 33.08 0.55
C SER A 256 17.35 34.15 -0.31
N GLY A 257 17.33 34.01 -1.63
CA GLY A 257 18.01 34.88 -2.59
C GLY A 257 17.14 35.99 -3.21
N ARG A 258 15.97 36.29 -2.63
CA ARG A 258 14.99 37.21 -3.23
C ARG A 258 15.57 38.58 -3.59
N TRP A 259 16.30 39.19 -2.67
CA TRP A 259 16.88 40.53 -2.86
C TRP A 259 17.94 40.53 -3.96
N THR A 260 18.78 39.50 -4.01
CA THR A 260 19.81 39.33 -5.06
C THR A 260 19.18 39.10 -6.43
N ILE A 261 18.15 38.23 -6.52
CA ILE A 261 17.43 37.99 -7.78
C ILE A 261 16.79 39.28 -8.31
N GLN A 262 16.22 40.09 -7.42
CA GLN A 262 15.61 41.36 -7.78
C GLN A 262 16.66 42.40 -8.22
N ALA A 263 17.80 42.46 -7.51
CA ALA A 263 18.90 43.38 -7.84
C ALA A 263 19.53 43.09 -9.21
N TYR A 264 19.68 41.82 -9.58
CA TYR A 264 20.26 41.41 -10.86
C TYR A 264 19.23 41.27 -12.01
N GLY A 265 17.93 41.40 -11.74
CA GLY A 265 16.89 41.30 -12.77
C GLY A 265 16.72 39.91 -13.41
N VAL A 266 17.23 38.84 -12.78
CA VAL A 266 17.26 37.47 -13.34
C VAL A 266 16.00 36.64 -13.01
N GLY A 267 14.90 37.29 -12.63
CA GLY A 267 13.63 36.63 -12.28
C GLY A 267 13.04 35.77 -13.42
N PRO A 268 12.83 36.31 -14.63
CA PRO A 268 12.24 35.57 -15.75
C PRO A 268 12.98 34.26 -16.15
N PRO A 269 14.32 34.24 -16.36
CA PRO A 269 15.02 33.01 -16.70
C PRO A 269 15.00 31.99 -15.56
N LEU A 270 15.01 32.44 -14.30
CA LEU A 270 14.90 31.56 -13.14
C LEU A 270 13.51 30.92 -13.04
N LEU A 271 12.46 31.68 -13.33
CA LEU A 271 11.09 31.16 -13.41
C LEU A 271 10.97 30.09 -14.50
N GLN A 272 11.54 30.34 -15.68
CA GLN A 272 11.52 29.37 -16.78
C GLN A 272 12.22 28.06 -16.39
N ALA A 273 13.39 28.13 -15.75
CA ALA A 273 14.08 26.94 -15.24
C ALA A 273 13.28 26.20 -14.15
N GLY A 274 12.58 26.95 -13.29
CA GLY A 274 11.67 26.38 -12.29
C GLY A 274 10.48 25.64 -12.91
N LEU A 275 9.85 26.24 -13.92
CA LEU A 275 8.75 25.63 -14.67
C LEU A 275 9.19 24.33 -15.37
N GLN A 276 10.39 24.28 -15.97
CA GLN A 276 10.92 23.06 -16.58
C GLN A 276 11.12 21.93 -15.57
N ARG A 277 11.58 22.25 -14.35
CA ARG A 277 11.74 21.25 -13.27
C ARG A 277 10.37 20.74 -12.79
N LEU A 278 9.41 21.64 -12.64
CA LEU A 278 8.03 21.28 -12.30
C LEU A 278 7.39 20.40 -13.37
N ASP A 279 7.59 20.73 -14.65
CA ASP A 279 7.06 19.95 -15.77
C ASP A 279 7.62 18.52 -15.78
N HIS A 280 8.92 18.36 -15.48
CA HIS A 280 9.53 17.04 -15.32
C HIS A 280 8.95 16.25 -14.13
N LEU A 281 8.75 16.90 -12.99
CA LEU A 281 8.13 16.29 -11.81
C LEU A 281 6.67 15.88 -12.11
N PHE A 282 5.89 16.76 -12.74
CA PHE A 282 4.50 16.47 -13.12
C PHE A 282 4.43 15.36 -14.17
N SER A 283 5.38 15.27 -15.09
CA SER A 283 5.48 14.16 -16.04
C SER A 283 5.69 12.82 -15.34
N CYS A 284 6.53 12.78 -14.30
CA CYS A 284 6.74 11.58 -13.47
C CYS A 284 5.46 11.21 -12.70
N MET A 285 4.82 12.19 -12.05
CA MET A 285 3.55 12.03 -11.33
C MET A 285 2.44 11.53 -12.26
N TYR A 286 2.34 12.10 -13.47
CA TYR A 286 1.37 11.70 -14.48
C TYR A 286 1.60 10.25 -14.93
N THR A 287 2.86 9.84 -15.12
CA THR A 287 3.21 8.46 -15.46
C THR A 287 2.80 7.49 -14.34
N ARG A 288 2.99 7.87 -13.07
CA ARG A 288 2.54 7.08 -11.90
C ARG A 288 1.02 6.91 -11.90
N THR A 289 0.28 8.00 -12.05
CA THR A 289 -1.20 7.99 -12.07
C THR A 289 -1.73 7.20 -13.27
N THR A 290 -1.13 7.35 -14.44
CA THR A 290 -1.48 6.57 -15.64
C THR A 290 -1.22 5.08 -15.42
N GLY A 291 -0.11 4.72 -14.76
CA GLY A 291 0.18 3.35 -14.34
C GLY A 291 -0.87 2.79 -13.38
N GLN A 292 -1.35 3.58 -12.43
CA GLN A 292 -2.44 3.19 -11.52
C GLN A 292 -3.74 2.89 -12.28
N HIS A 293 -4.13 3.77 -13.22
CA HIS A 293 -5.32 3.54 -14.05
C HIS A 293 -5.17 2.34 -14.99
N TRP A 294 -3.98 2.13 -15.56
CA TRP A 294 -3.69 0.95 -16.39
C TRP A 294 -3.93 -0.35 -15.60
N LEU A 295 -3.46 -0.41 -14.35
CA LEU A 295 -3.71 -1.56 -13.48
C LEU A 295 -5.20 -1.72 -13.18
N ALA A 296 -5.88 -0.63 -12.80
CA ALA A 296 -7.30 -0.65 -12.45
C ALA A 296 -8.17 -1.24 -13.57
N VAL A 297 -7.99 -0.78 -14.81
CA VAL A 297 -8.74 -1.29 -15.98
C VAL A 297 -8.51 -2.79 -16.19
N ARG A 298 -7.28 -3.28 -15.98
CA ARG A 298 -6.97 -4.70 -16.16
C ARG A 298 -7.53 -5.57 -15.03
N VAL A 299 -7.53 -5.07 -13.79
CA VAL A 299 -8.16 -5.74 -12.65
C VAL A 299 -9.68 -5.79 -12.82
N GLU A 300 -10.31 -4.70 -13.27
CA GLU A 300 -11.74 -4.67 -13.60
C GLU A 300 -12.09 -5.63 -14.75
N LEU A 301 -11.26 -5.72 -15.79
CA LEU A 301 -11.45 -6.70 -16.86
C LEU A 301 -11.43 -8.14 -16.34
N LEU A 302 -10.47 -8.48 -15.46
CA LEU A 302 -10.43 -9.79 -14.81
C LEU A 302 -11.68 -10.04 -13.96
N SER A 303 -12.15 -9.02 -13.23
CA SER A 303 -13.41 -9.07 -12.48
C SER A 303 -14.61 -9.40 -13.38
N ASN A 304 -14.71 -8.72 -14.53
CA ASN A 304 -15.79 -8.93 -15.49
C ASN A 304 -15.74 -10.32 -16.12
N ILE A 305 -14.55 -10.89 -16.33
CA ILE A 305 -14.38 -12.27 -16.78
C ILE A 305 -14.92 -13.25 -15.72
N VAL A 306 -14.59 -13.03 -14.44
CA VAL A 306 -15.14 -13.85 -13.34
C VAL A 306 -16.66 -13.74 -13.29
N ILE A 307 -17.22 -12.54 -13.30
CA ILE A 307 -18.69 -12.31 -13.27
C ILE A 307 -19.37 -12.99 -14.47
N SER A 308 -18.78 -12.88 -15.66
CA SER A 308 -19.31 -13.51 -16.88
C SER A 308 -19.26 -15.04 -16.77
N ALA A 309 -18.21 -15.60 -16.18
CA ALA A 309 -18.12 -17.03 -15.90
C ALA A 309 -19.18 -17.46 -14.87
N VAL A 310 -19.43 -16.65 -13.82
CA VAL A 310 -20.51 -16.89 -12.82
C VAL A 310 -21.84 -17.00 -13.54
N ALA A 311 -22.17 -15.99 -14.36
CA ALA A 311 -23.42 -15.92 -15.10
C ALA A 311 -23.55 -17.05 -16.14
N PHE A 312 -22.46 -17.45 -16.79
CA PHE A 312 -22.48 -18.56 -17.74
C PHE A 312 -22.75 -19.89 -17.03
N VAL A 313 -22.01 -20.21 -15.97
CA VAL A 313 -22.21 -21.44 -15.17
C VAL A 313 -23.61 -21.46 -14.57
N ALA A 314 -24.10 -20.31 -14.12
CA ALA A 314 -25.48 -20.11 -13.66
C ALA A 314 -26.51 -20.56 -14.70
N ILE A 315 -26.43 -20.01 -15.92
CA ILE A 315 -27.37 -20.33 -17.01
C ILE A 315 -27.25 -21.80 -17.45
N VAL A 316 -26.03 -22.32 -17.57
CA VAL A 316 -25.81 -23.74 -17.94
C VAL A 316 -26.43 -24.67 -16.90
N THR A 317 -26.25 -24.38 -15.62
CA THR A 317 -26.84 -25.18 -14.53
C THR A 317 -28.37 -25.13 -14.56
N LEU A 318 -28.95 -23.97 -14.87
CA LEU A 318 -30.40 -23.81 -15.04
C LEU A 318 -30.93 -24.64 -16.23
N LYS A 319 -30.22 -24.62 -17.36
CA LYS A 319 -30.61 -25.35 -18.58
C LYS A 319 -30.44 -26.86 -18.44
N TRP A 320 -29.33 -27.32 -17.86
CA TRP A 320 -29.05 -28.75 -17.65
C TRP A 320 -30.02 -29.41 -16.68
N SER A 321 -30.54 -28.65 -15.71
CA SER A 321 -31.51 -29.15 -14.73
C SER A 321 -32.94 -29.23 -15.28
N GLY A 322 -33.14 -29.11 -16.60
CA GLY A 322 -34.44 -29.31 -17.26
C GLY A 322 -35.44 -28.17 -17.09
N GLY A 323 -35.01 -26.99 -16.62
CA GLY A 323 -35.89 -25.83 -16.39
C GLY A 323 -36.66 -25.85 -15.07
N ASP A 324 -36.68 -26.97 -14.36
CA ASP A 324 -37.39 -27.14 -13.08
C ASP A 324 -36.45 -26.86 -11.90
N VAL A 325 -35.83 -25.67 -11.93
CA VAL A 325 -34.89 -25.28 -10.88
C VAL A 325 -35.66 -24.65 -9.71
N PRO A 326 -35.53 -25.21 -8.48
CA PRO A 326 -36.20 -24.64 -7.32
C PRO A 326 -35.75 -23.19 -7.13
N ALA A 327 -36.70 -22.31 -6.78
CA ALA A 327 -36.46 -20.88 -6.57
C ALA A 327 -35.28 -20.61 -5.60
N SER A 328 -35.02 -21.54 -4.69
CA SER A 328 -33.86 -21.55 -3.78
C SER A 328 -32.52 -21.49 -4.49
N ARG A 329 -32.34 -22.23 -5.58
CA ARG A 329 -31.09 -22.21 -6.34
C ARG A 329 -30.92 -20.90 -7.12
N VAL A 330 -32.01 -20.24 -7.54
CA VAL A 330 -31.96 -18.94 -8.21
C VAL A 330 -31.54 -17.83 -7.25
N GLY A 331 -32.09 -17.81 -6.03
CA GLY A 331 -31.68 -16.85 -4.99
C GLY A 331 -30.22 -17.00 -4.58
N LEU A 332 -29.70 -18.23 -4.48
CA LEU A 332 -28.29 -18.48 -4.16
C LEU A 332 -27.35 -18.06 -5.31
N LEU A 333 -27.85 -18.14 -6.55
CA LEU A 333 -27.11 -17.76 -7.75
C LEU A 333 -26.94 -16.24 -7.88
N SER A 334 -27.99 -15.48 -7.57
CA SER A 334 -27.93 -14.02 -7.54
C SER A 334 -27.01 -13.51 -6.42
N LEU A 335 -26.99 -14.20 -5.28
CA LEU A 335 -26.05 -13.94 -4.20
C LEU A 335 -24.59 -14.17 -4.66
N SER A 336 -24.30 -15.30 -5.30
CA SER A 336 -22.97 -15.60 -5.87
C SER A 336 -22.51 -14.51 -6.85
N MET A 337 -23.39 -14.07 -7.75
CA MET A 337 -23.10 -13.00 -8.71
C MET A 337 -22.79 -11.66 -8.01
N THR A 338 -23.58 -11.31 -6.99
CA THR A 338 -23.36 -10.09 -6.18
C THR A 338 -22.04 -10.15 -5.42
N MET A 339 -21.68 -11.33 -4.90
CA MET A 339 -20.41 -11.55 -4.21
C MET A 339 -19.22 -11.45 -5.17
N ALA A 340 -19.31 -12.08 -6.36
CA ALA A 340 -18.28 -12.02 -7.39
C ALA A 340 -17.97 -10.58 -7.84
N MET A 341 -18.99 -9.72 -7.94
CA MET A 341 -18.81 -8.30 -8.25
C MET A 341 -17.96 -7.55 -7.22
N LYS A 342 -18.01 -7.95 -5.95
CA LYS A 342 -17.30 -7.28 -4.85
C LYS A 342 -15.88 -7.81 -4.66
N VAL A 343 -15.61 -9.08 -4.99
CA VAL A 343 -14.33 -9.75 -4.70
C VAL A 343 -13.12 -8.96 -5.20
N SER A 344 -13.15 -8.44 -6.43
CA SER A 344 -12.00 -7.75 -7.02
C SER A 344 -11.62 -6.46 -6.28
N LEU A 345 -12.62 -5.67 -5.88
CA LEU A 345 -12.41 -4.46 -5.08
C LEU A 345 -11.89 -4.81 -3.69
N LEU A 346 -12.49 -5.81 -3.04
CA LEU A 346 -12.08 -6.26 -1.71
C LEU A 346 -10.64 -6.80 -1.68
N LEU A 347 -10.23 -7.54 -2.71
CA LEU A 347 -8.86 -8.03 -2.85
C LEU A 347 -7.85 -6.88 -3.03
N ASN A 348 -8.17 -5.89 -3.87
CA ASN A 348 -7.31 -4.72 -4.06
C ASN A 348 -7.15 -3.91 -2.75
N ASP A 349 -8.24 -3.64 -2.05
CA ASP A 349 -8.23 -2.99 -0.74
C ASP A 349 -7.37 -3.78 0.26
N THR A 350 -7.54 -5.10 0.31
CA THR A 350 -6.81 -5.97 1.25
C THR A 350 -5.30 -5.92 1.01
N ILE A 351 -4.86 -5.97 -0.24
CA ILE A 351 -3.42 -5.90 -0.57
C ILE A 351 -2.84 -4.52 -0.25
N THR A 352 -3.59 -3.46 -0.53
CA THR A 352 -3.18 -2.09 -0.21
C THR A 352 -3.02 -1.91 1.29
N LEU A 353 -4.00 -2.37 2.07
CA LEU A 353 -3.97 -2.33 3.54
C LEU A 353 -2.86 -3.21 4.12
N ALA A 354 -2.58 -4.37 3.51
CA ALA A 354 -1.46 -5.22 3.91
C ALA A 354 -0.11 -4.50 3.73
N ALA A 355 0.09 -3.85 2.58
CA ALA A 355 1.30 -3.09 2.29
C ALA A 355 1.46 -1.87 3.22
N GLN A 356 0.36 -1.19 3.56
CA GLN A 356 0.37 -0.09 4.53
C GLN A 356 0.71 -0.59 5.94
N ALA A 357 0.08 -1.67 6.39
CA ALA A 357 0.39 -2.28 7.69
C ALA A 357 1.85 -2.78 7.78
N GLU A 358 2.39 -3.36 6.70
CA GLU A 358 3.82 -3.73 6.62
C GLU A 358 4.73 -2.49 6.66
N ALA A 359 4.37 -1.42 5.96
CA ALA A 359 5.12 -0.17 5.98
C ALA A 359 5.19 0.44 7.39
N ASP A 360 4.06 0.43 8.12
CA ASP A 360 3.99 0.92 9.50
C ASP A 360 4.76 0.01 10.46
N MET A 361 4.76 -1.31 10.21
CA MET A 361 5.51 -2.28 11.01
C MET A 361 7.03 -2.05 10.94
N ASN A 362 7.57 -1.41 9.89
CA ASN A 362 8.96 -0.97 9.90
C ASN A 362 9.27 -0.02 11.07
N SER A 363 8.29 0.78 11.52
CA SER A 363 8.45 1.64 12.69
C SER A 363 8.60 0.82 13.97
N VAL A 364 7.86 -0.29 14.09
CA VAL A 364 8.00 -1.25 15.19
C VAL A 364 9.37 -1.91 15.16
N GLU A 365 9.85 -2.34 13.98
CA GLU A 365 11.18 -2.92 13.82
C GLU A 365 12.27 -1.95 14.30
N ARG A 366 12.21 -0.69 13.89
CA ARG A 366 13.15 0.34 14.35
C ARG A 366 13.11 0.56 15.86
N VAL A 367 11.92 0.59 16.47
CA VAL A 367 11.78 0.72 17.93
C VAL A 367 12.36 -0.50 18.66
N LEU A 368 12.11 -1.70 18.16
CA LEU A 368 12.64 -2.94 18.72
C LEU A 368 14.17 -3.02 18.60
N HIS A 369 14.74 -2.51 17.52
CA HIS A 369 16.19 -2.42 17.36
C HIS A 369 16.85 -1.62 18.51
N TYR A 370 16.27 -0.47 18.87
CA TYR A 370 16.73 0.33 20.01
C TYR A 370 16.42 -0.30 21.37
N THR A 371 15.52 -1.28 21.42
CA THR A 371 15.25 -2.01 22.66
C THR A 371 16.30 -3.10 22.90
N ASP A 372 16.82 -3.72 21.84
CA ASP A 372 17.68 -4.91 21.97
C ASP A 372 19.18 -4.63 21.77
N ASN A 373 19.51 -3.69 20.89
CA ASN A 373 20.88 -3.52 20.38
C ASN A 373 21.61 -2.32 20.98
N ILE A 374 21.01 -1.67 21.98
CA ILE A 374 21.70 -0.65 22.78
C ILE A 374 22.57 -1.38 23.81
N GLU A 375 23.84 -0.99 23.90
CA GLU A 375 24.69 -1.39 25.03
C GLU A 375 24.24 -0.62 26.27
N HIS A 376 23.86 -1.35 27.32
CA HIS A 376 23.42 -0.77 28.57
C HIS A 376 24.59 -0.58 29.55
N GLU A 377 24.56 0.51 30.32
CA GLU A 377 25.43 0.67 31.47
C GLU A 377 25.08 -0.37 32.53
N SER A 378 26.09 -0.97 33.15
CA SER A 378 25.89 -1.92 34.24
C SER A 378 25.10 -1.25 35.35
N THR A 379 23.90 -1.75 35.65
CA THR A 379 23.13 -1.21 36.76
C THR A 379 23.79 -1.62 38.07
N GLN A 380 23.59 -0.85 39.15
CA GLN A 380 24.19 -1.14 40.47
C GLN A 380 23.88 -2.56 41.00
N LYS A 381 22.83 -3.22 40.49
CA LYS A 381 22.50 -4.61 40.79
C LYS A 381 23.38 -5.64 40.07
N ASP A 382 23.90 -5.31 38.90
CA ASP A 382 24.78 -6.18 38.09
C ASP A 382 26.24 -6.10 38.56
N ILE A 383 26.61 -5.05 39.29
CA ILE A 383 27.95 -4.85 39.88
C ILE A 383 28.07 -5.55 41.25
N ALA A 384 26.94 -5.86 41.89
CA ALA A 384 26.88 -6.46 43.22
C ALA A 384 26.63 -7.99 43.23
N ALA A 385 26.41 -8.58 42.05
CA ALA A 385 26.35 -10.03 41.82
C ALA A 385 27.65 -10.50 41.18
#